data_AF-Q72BA0-F1
#
_entry.id   AF-Q72BA0-F1
#
_cell.length_a   1.000
_cell.length_b   1.000
_cell.length_c   1.000
_cell.angle_alpha   90.00
_cell.angle_beta   90.00
_cell.angle_gamma   90.00
#
_symmetry.space_group_name_H-M   'P 1'
#
loop_
_entity.id
_entity.type
_entity.pdbx_description
1 polymer ?
#
loop_
_entity_poly.entity_id
_entity_poly.type
_entity_poly.pdbx_seq_one_letter_code
_entity_poly.pdbx_strand_id
1 'polypeptide(L)' 'MKKKPDETSTRLSLAALRKQSSRTDWQRVAALTDAEITAAAESDPDALPLDDTFFDVARRMPHD' A
#
# COMPACT_ATOMS: atom_id res chain seq x y z
N MET A 1 10.00 13.39 29.71
CA MET A 1 8.97 14.22 29.05
C MET A 1 7.98 13.32 28.34
N LYS A 2 6.68 13.40 28.63
CA LYS A 2 5.64 12.68 27.86
C LYS A 2 5.37 13.48 26.57
N LYS A 3 5.61 12.89 25.40
CA LYS A 3 5.22 13.51 24.12
C LYS A 3 3.70 13.69 24.10
N LYS A 4 3.23 14.89 23.77
CA LYS A 4 1.79 15.12 23.52
C LYS A 4 1.35 14.26 22.33
N PRO A 5 0.13 13.72 22.32
CA PRO A 5 -0.39 13.01 21.16
C PRO A 5 -0.41 13.95 19.95
N ASP A 6 0.03 13.46 18.80
CA ASP A 6 -0.04 14.16 17.53
C ASP A 6 -1.51 14.33 17.12
N GLU A 7 -1.98 15.57 17.04
CA GLU A 7 -3.39 15.92 16.80
C GLU A 7 -3.88 15.54 15.39
N THR A 8 -2.98 15.08 14.52
CA THR A 8 -3.29 14.69 13.13
C THR A 8 -3.61 13.20 12.93
N SER A 9 -3.36 12.34 13.92
CA SER A 9 -3.50 10.88 13.78
C SER A 9 -4.74 10.34 14.49
N THR A 10 -5.65 9.69 13.74
CA THR A 10 -6.80 8.98 14.32
C THR A 10 -6.48 7.51 14.51
N ARG A 11 -6.67 6.99 15.73
CA ARG A 11 -6.55 5.56 16.02
C ARG A 11 -7.92 4.89 15.95
N LEU A 12 -8.01 3.82 15.15
CA LEU A 12 -9.22 3.02 15.00
C LEU A 12 -8.96 1.56 15.41
N SER A 13 -9.96 0.91 15.98
CA SER A 13 -9.94 -0.55 16.09
C SER A 13 -10.19 -1.17 14.71
N LEU A 14 -9.73 -2.41 14.50
CA LEU A 14 -10.00 -3.14 13.25
C LEU A 14 -11.51 -3.23 12.94
N ALA A 15 -12.33 -3.43 13.98
CA ALA A 15 -13.77 -3.49 13.85
C ALA A 15 -14.38 -2.14 13.43
N ALA A 16 -13.82 -1.02 13.89
CA ALA A 16 -14.24 0.31 13.47
C ALA A 16 -13.78 0.63 12.04
N LEU A 17 -12.53 0.26 11.69
CA LEU A 17 -11.97 0.46 10.35
C LEU A 17 -12.81 -0.25 9.28
N ARG A 18 -13.20 -1.51 9.53
CA ARG A 18 -14.03 -2.29 8.60
C ARG A 18 -15.41 -1.70 8.33
N LYS A 19 -15.90 -0.78 9.17
CA LYS A 19 -17.18 -0.09 8.98
C LYS A 19 -17.03 1.21 8.18
N GLN A 20 -15.81 1.66 7.92
CA GLN A 20 -15.60 2.86 7.11
C GLN A 20 -15.78 2.53 5.63
N SER A 21 -16.41 3.46 4.91
CA SER A 21 -16.44 3.42 3.46
C SER A 21 -15.03 3.45 2.91
N SER A 22 -14.77 2.66 1.87
CA SER A 22 -13.49 2.75 1.20
C SER A 22 -13.32 4.13 0.57
N ARG A 23 -12.11 4.68 0.69
CA ARG A 23 -11.71 5.92 0.01
C ARG A 23 -11.12 5.64 -1.38
N THR A 24 -10.81 4.39 -1.68
CA THR A 24 -10.28 3.97 -2.96
C THR A 24 -11.41 3.82 -3.96
N ASP A 25 -11.26 4.41 -5.14
CA ASP A 25 -12.16 4.16 -6.27
C ASP A 25 -11.85 2.79 -6.89
N TRP A 26 -12.52 1.76 -6.37
CA TRP A 26 -12.33 0.38 -6.80
C TRP A 26 -12.80 0.13 -8.23
N GLN A 27 -13.80 0.87 -8.71
CA GLN A 27 -14.31 0.70 -10.05
C GLN A 27 -13.27 1.18 -11.08
N ARG A 28 -12.63 2.32 -10.81
CA ARG A 28 -11.51 2.80 -11.62
C ARG A 28 -10.36 1.79 -11.61
N VAL A 29 -9.95 1.30 -10.45
CA VAL A 29 -8.83 0.34 -10.33
C VAL A 29 -9.11 -0.93 -11.14
N ALA A 30 -10.33 -1.47 -11.06
CA ALA A 30 -10.72 -2.67 -11.80
C ALA A 30 -10.76 -2.49 -13.32
N ALA A 31 -10.84 -1.25 -13.81
CA ALA A 31 -10.89 -0.93 -15.24
C ALA A 31 -9.51 -0.65 -15.85
N LEU A 32 -8.45 -0.50 -15.04
CA LEU A 32 -7.11 -0.21 -15.53
C LEU A 32 -6.54 -1.41 -16.29
N THR A 33 -5.84 -1.12 -17.39
CA THR A 33 -5.04 -2.09 -18.13
C THR A 33 -3.69 -2.33 -17.45
N ASP A 34 -3.06 -3.47 -17.73
CA ASP A 34 -1.72 -3.78 -17.19
C ASP A 34 -0.70 -2.69 -17.53
N ALA A 35 -0.74 -2.12 -18.74
CA ALA A 35 0.17 -1.05 -19.15
C ALA A 35 -0.04 0.23 -18.33
N GLU A 36 -1.28 0.59 -18.01
CA GLU A 36 -1.59 1.74 -17.16
C GLU A 36 -1.18 1.49 -15.70
N ILE A 37 -1.33 0.25 -15.21
CA ILE A 37 -0.88 -0.15 -13.88
C ILE A 37 0.64 -0.03 -13.78
N THR A 38 1.37 -0.57 -14.76
CA THR A 38 2.84 -0.46 -14.81
C THR A 38 3.29 1.00 -14.87
N ALA A 39 2.70 1.82 -15.74
CA ALA A 39 3.06 3.23 -15.83
C ALA A 39 2.78 4.00 -14.52
N ALA A 40 1.68 3.68 -13.82
CA ALA A 40 1.39 4.26 -12.52
C ALA A 40 2.44 3.86 -11.48
N ALA A 41 2.81 2.58 -11.42
CA ALA A 41 3.85 2.08 -10.52
C ALA A 41 5.24 2.69 -10.81
N GLU A 42 5.61 2.84 -12.07
CA GLU A 42 6.88 3.49 -12.47
C GLU A 42 6.93 4.98 -12.11
N SER A 43 5.78 5.65 -12.08
CA SER A 43 5.68 7.06 -11.71
C SER A 43 5.75 7.31 -10.21
N ASP A 44 5.52 6.27 -9.39
CA ASP A 44 5.48 6.36 -7.94
C ASP A 44 6.78 5.78 -7.32
N PRO A 45 7.66 6.61 -6.74
CA PRO A 45 8.93 6.15 -6.18
C PRO A 45 8.80 5.10 -5.07
N ASP A 46 7.65 5.00 -4.38
CA ASP A 46 7.44 4.03 -3.31
C ASP A 46 6.83 2.69 -3.79
N ALA A 47 6.40 2.63 -5.06
CA ALA A 47 5.70 1.49 -5.65
C ALA A 47 6.33 0.99 -6.95
N LEU A 48 7.62 1.27 -7.16
CA LEU A 48 8.36 0.82 -8.35
C LEU A 48 8.24 -0.70 -8.56
N PRO A 49 8.03 -1.17 -9.81
CA PRO A 49 8.06 -2.58 -10.13
C PRO A 49 9.40 -3.22 -9.78
N LEU A 50 9.35 -4.47 -9.32
CA LEU A 50 10.55 -5.28 -9.09
C LEU A 50 10.99 -5.89 -10.43
N ASP A 51 12.28 -5.81 -10.74
CA ASP A 51 12.86 -6.54 -11.86
C ASP A 51 13.15 -8.00 -11.50
N ASP A 52 13.43 -8.83 -12.51
CA ASP A 52 13.70 -10.26 -12.30
C ASP A 52 14.96 -10.50 -11.44
N THR A 53 15.96 -9.61 -11.51
CA THR A 53 17.23 -9.75 -10.78
C THR A 53 17.06 -9.56 -9.28
N PHE A 54 16.03 -8.82 -8.85
CA PHE A 54 15.67 -8.69 -7.44
C PHE A 54 15.50 -10.06 -6.78
N PHE A 55 14.89 -11.02 -7.49
CA PHE A 55 14.56 -12.33 -6.93
C PHE A 55 15.77 -13.27 -6.81
N ASP A 56 16.88 -12.99 -7.49
CA ASP A 56 18.11 -13.79 -7.40
C ASP A 56 18.71 -13.78 -5.99
N VAL A 57 18.50 -12.70 -5.24
CA VAL A 57 19.04 -12.50 -3.88
C VAL A 57 17.98 -12.34 -2.81
N ALA A 58 16.70 -12.24 -3.21
CA ALA A 58 15.59 -12.11 -2.28
C ALA A 58 15.48 -13.34 -1.37
N ARG A 59 15.35 -13.10 -0.07
CA ARG A 59 15.14 -14.16 0.92
C ARG A 59 13.73 -14.08 1.47
N ARG A 60 13.01 -15.21 1.44
CA ARG A 60 11.71 -15.33 2.10
C ARG A 60 11.90 -15.14 3.60
N MET A 61 11.15 -14.22 4.19
CA MET A 61 11.12 -14.07 5.64
C MET A 61 10.53 -15.34 6.28
N PRO A 62 11.15 -15.86 7.36
CA PRO A 62 10.57 -16.96 8.11
C PRO A 62 9.19 -16.57 8.61
N HIS A 63 8.27 -17.54 8.59
CA HIS A 63 6.94 -17.38 9.16
C HIS A 63 6.97 -18.11 10.51
N ASP A 64 6.90 -17.37 11.61
CA ASP A 64 6.65 -17.90 12.95
C ASP A 64 5.14 -18.15 13.16
#